data_AF-A0A942PJA6-F1
#
_entry.id   AF-A0A942PJA6-F1
#
_cell.length_a   1.000
_cell.length_b   1.000
_cell.length_c   1.000
_cell.angle_alpha   90.00
_cell.angle_beta   90.00
_cell.angle_gamma   90.00
#
_symmetry.space_group_name_H-M   'P 1'
#
loop_
_entity.id
_entity.type
_entity.pdbx_description
1 polymer ?
#
loop_
_entity_poly.entity_id
_entity_poly.type
_entity_poly.pdbx_seq_one_letter_code
_entity_poly.pdbx_strand_id
1 'polypeptide(L)'
;MSVRPRVYTIPPSAPFLRTLARGILDGMVIPGFAPRSQPELLADATIYLPTRRATRALSAVFLEETGLPALLLPRIVPLGDVDEEAFAFEPGGLPPLEPAISTGARRLALARLIA
;
A
#
# COMPACT_ATOMS: atom_id res chain seq x y z
N MET A 1 23.16 13.39 -3.40
CA MET A 1 22.90 12.64 -4.65
C MET A 1 21.40 12.65 -4.90
N SER A 2 20.93 13.19 -6.02
CA SER A 2 19.49 13.17 -6.35
C SER A 2 19.14 11.77 -6.87
N VAL A 3 18.42 10.98 -6.06
CA VAL A 3 17.93 9.66 -6.47
C VAL A 3 16.76 9.89 -7.41
N ARG A 4 16.88 9.45 -8.67
CA ARG A 4 15.74 9.48 -9.60
C ARG A 4 14.67 8.49 -9.11
N PRO A 5 13.39 8.91 -8.99
CA PRO A 5 12.33 8.01 -8.58
C PRO A 5 12.12 6.91 -9.61
N ARG A 6 11.93 5.66 -9.14
CA ARG A 6 11.61 4.50 -9.98
C ARG A 6 10.09 4.42 -10.10
N VAL A 7 9.56 5.00 -11.18
CA VAL A 7 8.11 5.07 -11.41
C VAL A 7 7.72 4.04 -12.46
N TYR A 8 6.70 3.25 -12.16
CA TYR A 8 6.15 2.20 -13.02
C TYR A 8 4.64 2.39 -13.19
N THR A 9 4.10 1.90 -14.30
CA THR A 9 2.67 2.01 -14.62
C THR A 9 2.06 0.63 -14.81
N ILE A 10 0.91 0.39 -14.20
CA ILE A 10 0.06 -0.79 -14.44
C ILE A 10 -1.14 -0.33 -15.28
N PRO A 11 -1.45 -0.97 -16.42
CA PRO A 11 -2.64 -0.64 -17.21
C PRO A 11 -3.93 -0.80 -16.37
N PRO A 12 -4.92 0.10 -16.52
CA PRO A 12 -6.14 0.06 -15.71
C PRO A 12 -7.00 -1.19 -15.97
N SER A 13 -6.84 -1.84 -17.12
CA SER A 13 -7.50 -3.10 -17.47
C SER A 13 -6.84 -4.34 -16.86
N ALA A 14 -5.62 -4.21 -16.34
CA ALA A 14 -4.90 -5.32 -15.73
C ALA A 14 -5.37 -5.55 -14.29
N PRO A 15 -5.43 -6.80 -13.81
CA PRO A 15 -5.73 -7.11 -12.42
C PRO A 15 -4.60 -6.56 -11.53
N PHE A 16 -4.83 -5.40 -10.92
CA PHE A 16 -3.79 -4.60 -10.25
C PHE A 16 -2.93 -5.41 -9.27
N LEU A 17 -3.54 -6.09 -8.31
CA LEU A 17 -2.80 -6.83 -7.27
C LEU A 17 -1.98 -7.99 -7.84
N ARG A 18 -2.54 -8.74 -8.79
CA ARG A 18 -1.85 -9.85 -9.44
C ARG A 18 -0.67 -9.35 -10.27
N THR A 19 -0.85 -8.23 -10.97
CA THR A 19 0.20 -7.59 -11.79
C THR A 19 1.32 -7.06 -10.90
N LEU A 20 0.97 -6.40 -9.78
CA LEU A 20 1.93 -5.92 -8.80
C LEU A 20 2.72 -7.06 -8.16
N ALA A 21 2.03 -8.10 -7.68
CA ALA A 21 2.66 -9.26 -7.04
C ALA A 21 3.64 -9.95 -7.99
N ARG A 22 3.27 -10.19 -9.25
CA ARG A 22 4.19 -10.72 -10.27
C ARG A 22 5.41 -9.84 -10.45
N GLY A 23 5.21 -8.53 -10.68
CA GLY A 23 6.34 -7.61 -10.87
C GLY A 23 7.31 -7.58 -9.68
N ILE A 24 6.81 -7.73 -8.46
CA ILE A 24 7.64 -7.83 -7.24
C ILE A 24 8.37 -9.17 -7.19
N LEU A 25 7.66 -10.29 -7.36
CA LEU A 25 8.23 -11.64 -7.32
C LEU A 25 9.30 -11.85 -8.40
N ASP A 26 9.07 -11.28 -9.60
CA ASP A 26 9.95 -11.34 -10.76
C ASP A 26 11.14 -10.37 -10.67
N GLY A 27 11.18 -9.51 -9.64
CA GLY A 27 12.26 -8.54 -9.42
C GLY A 27 12.31 -7.37 -10.40
N MET A 28 11.18 -7.04 -11.01
CA MET A 28 11.06 -5.94 -11.98
C MET A 28 11.14 -4.55 -11.32
N VAL A 29 10.77 -4.46 -10.03
CA VAL A 29 10.65 -3.20 -9.30
C VAL A 29 11.99 -2.75 -8.70
N ILE A 30 12.72 -3.69 -8.08
CA ILE A 30 13.99 -3.42 -7.38
C ILE A 30 15.07 -4.37 -7.95
N PRO A 31 16.16 -3.86 -8.55
CA PRO A 31 17.23 -4.70 -9.07
C PRO A 31 17.85 -5.57 -7.96
N GLY A 32 18.02 -6.85 -8.23
CA GLY A 32 18.55 -7.81 -7.26
C GLY A 32 17.53 -8.34 -6.24
N PHE A 33 16.33 -7.76 -6.17
CA PHE A 33 15.24 -8.28 -5.37
C PHE A 33 14.49 -9.34 -6.18
N ALA A 34 14.87 -10.62 -6.06
CA ALA A 34 14.28 -11.71 -6.85
C ALA A 34 13.61 -12.80 -5.98
N PRO A 35 12.45 -12.52 -5.37
CA PRO A 35 11.78 -13.45 -4.47
C PRO A 35 11.42 -14.82 -5.06
N ARG A 36 11.26 -14.95 -6.38
CA ARG A 36 11.05 -16.27 -7.00
C ARG A 36 12.22 -17.23 -6.79
N SER A 37 13.44 -16.71 -6.70
CA SER A 37 14.64 -17.53 -6.47
C SER A 37 15.04 -17.58 -5.00
N GLN A 38 14.66 -16.57 -4.21
CA GLN A 38 14.97 -16.44 -2.78
C GLN A 38 13.70 -15.97 -2.04
N PRO A 39 12.77 -16.89 -1.70
CA PRO A 39 11.46 -16.54 -1.13
C PRO A 39 11.53 -15.70 0.15
N GLU A 40 12.58 -15.87 0.94
CA GLU A 40 12.85 -15.13 2.18
C GLU A 40 13.03 -13.63 1.96
N LEU A 41 13.52 -13.20 0.78
CA LEU A 41 13.68 -11.78 0.46
C LEU A 41 12.35 -11.04 0.48
N LEU A 42 11.23 -11.74 0.24
CA LEU A 42 9.92 -11.10 0.28
C LEU A 42 9.62 -10.48 1.66
N ALA A 43 10.11 -11.09 2.74
CA ALA A 43 9.91 -10.60 4.10
C ALA A 43 10.58 -9.23 4.36
N ASP A 44 11.65 -8.92 3.63
CA ASP A 44 12.42 -7.68 3.79
C ASP A 44 11.74 -6.47 3.14
N ALA A 45 10.71 -6.69 2.33
CA ALA A 45 10.00 -5.62 1.64
C ALA A 45 8.90 -5.00 2.52
N THR A 46 8.74 -3.67 2.38
CA THR A 46 7.55 -2.95 2.84
C THR A 46 6.76 -2.45 1.64
N ILE A 47 5.50 -2.86 1.54
CA ILE A 47 4.61 -2.54 0.42
C ILE A 47 3.50 -1.62 0.92
N TYR A 48 3.47 -0.41 0.37
CA TYR A 48 2.41 0.54 0.63
C TYR A 48 1.30 0.40 -0.42
N LEU A 49 0.05 0.28 0.01
CA LEU A 49 -1.10 0.08 -0.89
C LEU A 49 -2.16 1.16 -0.73
N PRO A 50 -2.93 1.48 -1.79
CA PRO A 50 -3.93 2.54 -1.72
C PRO A 50 -5.05 2.29 -0.69
N THR A 51 -5.41 1.02 -0.43
CA THR A 51 -6.54 0.67 0.45
C THR A 51 -6.23 -0.51 1.38
N ARG A 52 -6.96 -0.60 2.49
CA ARG A 52 -6.91 -1.78 3.39
C ARG A 52 -7.44 -3.06 2.73
N ARG A 53 -8.44 -2.95 1.84
CA ARG A 53 -8.93 -4.11 1.07
C ARG A 53 -7.83 -4.71 0.20
N ALA A 54 -7.04 -3.86 -0.45
CA ALA A 54 -5.86 -4.29 -1.21
C ALA A 54 -4.83 -4.97 -0.30
N THR A 55 -4.61 -4.43 0.89
CA THR A 55 -3.70 -4.99 1.91
C THR A 55 -4.11 -6.41 2.31
N ARG A 56 -5.39 -6.62 2.67
CA ARG A 56 -5.90 -7.95 3.04
C ARG A 56 -5.82 -8.96 1.90
N ALA A 57 -6.03 -8.50 0.66
CA ALA A 57 -6.04 -9.38 -0.51
C ALA A 57 -4.63 -9.73 -1.02
N LEU A 58 -3.64 -8.84 -0.87
CA LEU A 58 -2.31 -9.03 -1.46
C LEU A 58 -1.59 -10.28 -0.91
N SER A 59 -1.74 -10.58 0.38
CA SER A 59 -1.15 -11.79 0.99
C SER A 59 -1.59 -13.08 0.31
N ALA A 60 -2.88 -13.22 0.01
CA ALA A 60 -3.42 -14.37 -0.71
C ALA A 60 -2.88 -14.43 -2.15
N VAL A 61 -2.79 -13.28 -2.82
CA VAL A 61 -2.25 -13.19 -4.18
C VAL A 61 -0.79 -13.65 -4.24
N PHE A 62 0.04 -13.33 -3.24
CA PHE A 62 1.42 -13.84 -3.20
C PHE A 62 1.49 -15.37 -3.07
N LEU A 63 0.64 -15.97 -2.23
CA LEU A 63 0.57 -17.43 -2.10
C LEU A 63 0.12 -18.08 -3.42
N GLU A 64 -0.92 -17.54 -4.05
CA GLU A 64 -1.41 -18.03 -5.35
C GLU A 64 -0.35 -17.91 -6.46
N GLU A 65 0.40 -16.81 -6.51
CA GLU A 65 1.40 -16.56 -7.57
C GLU A 65 2.72 -17.33 -7.37
N THR A 66 3.00 -17.77 -6.14
CA THR A 66 4.15 -18.63 -5.84
C THR A 66 3.81 -20.12 -5.90
N GLY A 67 2.54 -20.48 -5.70
CA GLY A 67 2.10 -21.88 -5.62
C GLY A 67 2.62 -22.60 -4.38
N LEU A 68 3.13 -21.87 -3.40
CA LEU A 68 3.69 -22.42 -2.17
C LEU A 68 2.59 -22.58 -1.12
N PRO A 69 2.70 -23.61 -0.25
CA PRO A 69 1.74 -23.81 0.84
C PRO A 69 1.85 -22.73 1.93
N ALA A 70 3.02 -22.09 2.05
CA ALA A 70 3.29 -21.01 2.99
C ALA A 70 4.43 -20.13 2.46
N LEU A 71 4.45 -18.86 2.87
CA LEU A 71 5.45 -17.88 2.47
C LEU A 71 5.67 -16.85 3.58
N LEU A 72 6.90 -16.40 3.77
CA LEU A 72 7.18 -15.24 4.62
C LEU A 72 6.74 -13.98 3.88
N LEU A 73 5.73 -13.31 4.44
CA LEU A 73 5.07 -12.17 3.78
C LEU A 73 5.84 -10.86 4.03
N PRO A 74 5.76 -9.92 3.08
CA PRO A 74 6.29 -8.58 3.30
C PRO A 74 5.46 -7.84 4.35
N ARG A 75 5.99 -6.74 4.88
CA ARG A 75 5.18 -5.78 5.62
C ARG A 75 4.25 -5.06 4.64
N ILE A 76 2.93 -5.22 4.78
CA ILE A 76 1.95 -4.56 3.90
C ILE A 76 1.23 -3.46 4.68
N VAL A 77 1.30 -2.23 4.19
CA VAL A 77 0.84 -1.02 4.89
C VAL A 77 -0.17 -0.26 4.03
N PRO A 78 -1.38 0.04 4.52
CA PRO A 78 -2.32 0.89 3.80
C PRO A 78 -1.88 2.37 3.83
N LEU A 79 -1.99 3.07 2.69
CA LEU A 79 -1.78 4.51 2.57
C LEU A 79 -3.02 5.33 2.95
N GLY A 80 -4.22 4.74 2.83
CA GLY A 80 -5.48 5.41 3.13
C GLY A 80 -6.55 4.42 3.62
N ASP A 81 -6.96 4.60 4.87
CA ASP A 81 -8.34 4.61 5.39
C ASP A 81 -8.27 4.84 6.91
N VAL A 82 -8.93 5.88 7.42
CA VAL A 82 -9.13 6.04 8.88
C VAL A 82 -10.32 5.19 9.27
N ASP A 83 -10.09 3.88 9.29
CA ASP A 83 -11.06 2.96 9.87
C ASP A 83 -10.74 2.91 11.37
N GLU A 84 -11.58 3.63 12.13
CA GLU A 84 -11.50 3.87 13.58
C GLU A 84 -11.28 2.56 14.36
N GLU A 85 -11.78 1.44 13.83
CA GLU A 85 -11.69 0.13 14.46
C GLU A 85 -10.27 -0.46 14.46
N ALA A 86 -9.42 -0.21 13.45
CA ALA A 86 -8.04 -0.73 13.51
C ALA A 86 -7.08 0.19 14.27
N PHE A 87 -7.41 1.48 14.40
CA PHE A 87 -6.68 2.37 15.28
C PHE A 87 -6.80 1.98 16.76
N ALA A 88 -7.87 1.28 17.13
CA ALA A 88 -8.04 0.72 18.48
C ALA A 88 -6.98 -0.34 18.83
N PHE A 89 -6.31 -0.94 17.83
CA PHE A 89 -5.35 -2.02 18.03
C PHE A 89 -3.88 -1.61 17.80
N GLU A 90 -3.61 -0.35 17.43
CA GLU A 90 -2.24 0.19 17.31
C GLU A 90 -1.71 0.63 18.70
N PRO A 91 -0.51 0.20 19.12
CA PRO A 91 0.09 0.63 20.38
C PRO A 91 0.41 2.14 20.32
N GLY A 92 -0.46 2.96 20.90
CA GLY A 92 -0.35 4.42 20.89
C GLY A 92 -1.67 5.17 20.67
N GLY A 93 -2.72 4.48 20.21
CA GLY A 93 -4.04 5.08 19.95
C GLY A 93 -4.05 6.12 18.83
N LEU A 94 -5.21 6.75 18.59
CA LEU A 94 -5.31 7.88 17.68
C LEU A 94 -4.68 9.12 18.32
N PRO A 95 -3.82 9.88 17.60
CA PRO A 95 -3.52 11.23 18.02
C PRO A 95 -4.83 12.04 18.07
N PRO A 96 -4.96 12.98 19.02
CA PRO A 96 -6.15 13.80 19.11
C PRO A 96 -6.38 14.52 17.79
N LEU A 97 -7.59 14.41 17.24
CA LEU A 97 -7.96 15.13 16.03
C LEU A 97 -7.85 16.63 16.28
N GLU A 98 -7.34 17.36 15.29
CA GLU A 98 -7.40 18.82 15.32
C GLU A 98 -8.87 19.29 15.36
N PRO A 99 -9.16 20.45 15.98
CA PRO A 99 -10.50 21.00 16.03
C PRO A 99 -11.10 21.14 14.64
N ALA A 100 -12.37 20.76 14.50
CA ALA A 100 -13.08 20.90 13.23
C ALA A 100 -13.07 22.37 12.75
N ILE A 101 -12.78 22.57 11.46
CA ILE A 101 -12.87 23.88 10.83
C ILE A 101 -14.27 24.46 11.00
N SER A 102 -14.36 25.74 11.37
CA SER A 102 -15.65 26.42 11.55
C SER A 102 -16.45 26.42 10.25
N THR A 103 -17.78 26.35 10.35
CA THR A 103 -18.68 26.30 9.18
C THR A 103 -18.42 27.46 8.20
N GLY A 104 -18.12 28.66 8.71
CA GLY A 104 -17.80 29.83 7.89
C GLY A 104 -16.46 29.68 7.15
N ALA A 105 -15.40 29.28 7.85
CA ALA A 105 -14.08 29.07 7.24
C ALA A 105 -14.11 27.96 6.19
N ARG A 106 -14.85 26.86 6.45
CA ARG A 106 -15.05 25.77 5.49
C ARG A 106 -15.74 26.24 4.22
N ARG A 107 -16.81 27.02 4.33
CA ARG A 107 -17.54 27.57 3.17
C ARG A 107 -16.67 28.50 2.33
N LEU A 108 -15.89 29.37 2.96
CA LEU A 108 -14.96 30.27 2.26
C LEU A 108 -13.85 29.51 1.53
N ALA A 109 -13.29 28.47 2.16
CA ALA A 109 -12.26 27.64 1.54
C ALA A 109 -12.81 26.88 0.32
N LEU A 110 -13.99 26.28 0.43
CA LEU A 110 -14.63 25.53 -0.66
C LEU A 110 -15.09 26.44 -1.81
N ALA A 111 -15.56 27.65 -1.51
CA ALA A 111 -15.98 28.62 -2.53
C ALA A 111 -14.84 28.97 -3.53
N ARG A 112 -13.58 28.91 -3.09
CA ARG A 112 -12.41 29.16 -3.95
C ARG A 112 -12.15 28.06 -4.98
N LEU A 113 -12.76 26.89 -4.84
CA LEU A 113 -12.56 25.74 -5.74
C LEU A 113 -13.54 25.71 -6.93
N ILE A 114 -14.53 26.60 -6.94
CA ILE A 114 -15.56 26.69 -7.98
C ILE A 114 -15.44 28.01 -8.78
N ALA A 115 -14.50 28.88 -8.40
CA ALA A 115 -14.22 30.15 -9.08
C ALA A 115 -13.27 29.96 -10.26
#